data_AF-A0A2H0PVK3-F1
#
_entry.id   AF-A0A2H0PVK3-F1
#
_cell.length_a   1.000
_cell.length_b   1.000
_cell.length_c   1.000
_cell.angle_alpha   90.00
_cell.angle_beta   90.00
_cell.angle_gamma   90.00
#
_symmetry.space_group_name_H-M   'P 1'
#
loop_
_entity.id
_entity.type
_entity.pdbx_description
1 polymer ?
#
loop_
_entity_poly.entity_id
_entity_poly.type
_entity_poly.pdbx_seq_one_letter_code
_entity_poly.pdbx_strand_id
1 'polypeptide(L)'
;MTVIEARNIGKRYSLHRSNASYRALRDDIMNAFHWFTHGRGKRRDTDEFWALRDIDFSVQQGEVLGIIGPNGSGKSTLLKILSRITPPTTGEVKIRGRVGSLLEVGTGFHPELTGRENIFLNGAILGMGKKEITRKMDEIVAFSGIEKFLDTPVKYYSSGMYVRLAFAIAAHMDPDILLVDEVL
;
A
#
# COMPACT_ATOMS: atom_id res chain seq x y z
N MET A 1 -25.41 -3.05 5.60
CA MET A 1 -24.97 -1.67 5.26
C MET A 1 -23.77 -1.80 4.35
N THR A 2 -23.77 -1.16 3.18
CA THR A 2 -22.63 -1.20 2.26
C THR A 2 -21.44 -0.46 2.87
N VAL A 3 -20.32 -1.17 3.03
CA VAL A 3 -19.05 -0.63 3.57
C VAL A 3 -18.01 -0.37 2.50
N ILE A 4 -18.04 -1.11 1.39
CA ILE A 4 -17.24 -0.87 0.19
C ILE A 4 -18.18 -0.83 -1.02
N GLU A 5 -18.01 0.18 -1.85
CA GLU A 5 -18.69 0.32 -3.14
C GLU A 5 -17.67 0.73 -4.20
N ALA A 6 -17.37 -0.17 -5.13
CA ALA A 6 -16.47 0.05 -6.26
C ALA A 6 -17.30 0.15 -7.53
N ARG A 7 -17.14 1.26 -8.26
CA ARG A 7 -17.86 1.53 -9.51
C ARG A 7 -16.90 1.82 -10.65
N ASN A 8 -16.96 1.02 -11.71
CA ASN A 8 -16.16 1.12 -12.93
C ASN A 8 -14.66 1.31 -12.68
N ILE A 9 -14.09 0.51 -11.77
CA ILE A 9 -12.69 0.63 -11.41
C ILE A 9 -11.81 0.13 -12.54
N GLY A 10 -10.98 1.05 -13.04
CA GLY A 10 -9.91 0.75 -13.98
C GLY A 10 -8.57 1.25 -13.46
N LYS A 11 -7.51 0.48 -13.73
CA LYS A 11 -6.13 0.89 -13.41
C LYS A 11 -5.20 0.60 -14.57
N ARG A 12 -4.57 1.67 -15.07
CA ARG A 12 -3.61 1.65 -16.15
C ARG A 12 -2.22 2.03 -15.65
N TYR A 13 -1.20 1.34 -16.16
CA TYR A 13 0.21 1.61 -15.97
C TYR A 13 0.87 1.86 -17.32
N SER A 14 1.81 2.79 -17.39
CA SER A 14 2.63 2.98 -18.58
C SER A 14 3.87 2.10 -18.46
N LEU A 15 4.01 1.11 -19.34
CA LEU A 15 5.22 0.34 -19.52
C LEU A 15 6.25 1.24 -20.21
N HIS A 16 7.08 1.92 -19.41
CA HIS A 16 8.31 2.45 -19.98
C HIS A 16 9.22 1.25 -20.28
N ARG A 17 9.35 0.90 -21.57
CA ARG A 17 10.50 0.14 -22.04
C ARG A 17 11.74 0.93 -21.62
N SER A 18 12.48 0.38 -20.68
CA SER A 18 13.76 0.88 -20.20
C SER A 18 14.80 0.82 -21.33
N ASN A 19 14.75 1.78 -22.24
CA ASN A 19 15.96 2.45 -22.69
C ASN A 19 16.07 3.74 -21.86
N ALA A 20 16.19 3.56 -20.55
CA ALA A 20 16.52 4.64 -19.62
C ALA A 20 18.00 4.98 -19.78
N SER A 21 18.35 5.59 -20.92
CA SER A 21 19.38 6.63 -20.87
C SER A 21 18.72 7.79 -20.14
N TYR A 22 19.34 8.22 -19.04
CA TYR A 22 18.96 9.37 -18.22
C TYR A 22 18.20 10.43 -19.04
N ARG A 23 16.94 10.71 -18.70
CA ARG A 23 16.27 11.92 -19.20
C ARG A 23 17.02 13.12 -18.61
N ALA A 24 18.00 13.62 -19.35
CA ALA A 24 18.70 14.83 -19.00
C ALA A 24 17.78 16.01 -19.34
N LEU A 25 17.88 17.12 -18.60
CA LEU A 25 17.27 18.41 -18.97
C LEU A 25 17.52 18.79 -20.45
N ARG A 26 18.63 18.30 -21.02
CA ARG A 26 18.97 18.43 -22.43
C ARG A 26 17.94 17.77 -23.37
N ASP A 27 17.38 16.62 -22.99
CA ASP A 27 16.38 15.90 -23.81
C ASP A 27 15.06 16.67 -23.85
N ASP A 28 14.65 17.27 -22.73
CA ASP A 28 13.44 18.09 -22.68
C ASP A 28 13.61 19.39 -23.50
N ILE A 29 14.79 20.03 -23.43
CA ILE A 29 15.12 21.22 -24.23
C ILE A 29 15.18 20.87 -25.73
N MET A 30 15.80 19.73 -26.10
CA MET A 30 15.87 19.31 -27.49
C MET A 30 14.50 18.90 -28.04
N ASN A 31 13.64 18.26 -27.24
CA ASN A 31 12.27 17.95 -27.65
C ASN A 31 11.43 19.23 -27.87
N ALA A 32 11.61 20.26 -27.03
CA ALA A 32 10.95 21.56 -27.22
C ALA A 32 11.42 22.27 -28.51
N PHE A 33 12.73 22.21 -28.81
CA PHE A 33 13.30 22.81 -30.02
C PHE A 33 12.92 22.05 -31.30
N HIS A 34 12.82 20.71 -31.23
CA HIS A 34 12.33 19.88 -32.33
C HIS A 34 10.84 20.09 -32.61
N TRP A 35 10.01 20.34 -31.59
CA TRP A 35 8.59 20.69 -31.77
C TRP A 35 8.40 22.04 -32.49
N PHE A 36 9.30 22.99 -32.26
CA PHE A 36 9.30 24.29 -32.94
C PHE A 36 9.76 24.22 -34.40
N THR A 37 10.54 23.21 -34.79
CA THR A 37 11.19 23.13 -36.11
C THR A 37 10.61 22.08 -37.04
N HIS A 38 9.96 21.04 -36.54
CA HIS A 38 9.42 19.94 -37.36
C HIS A 38 7.96 19.66 -36.99
N GLY A 39 7.07 19.83 -37.97
CA GLY A 39 5.63 19.58 -37.81
C GLY A 39 5.33 18.19 -37.23
N ARG A 40 4.54 18.18 -36.14
CA ARG A 40 3.86 17.04 -35.50
C ARG A 40 4.54 15.67 -35.72
N GLY A 41 5.68 15.46 -35.05
CA GLY A 41 6.30 14.15 -34.89
C GLY A 41 5.42 13.17 -34.09
N LYS A 42 5.31 11.95 -34.61
CA LYS A 42 4.59 10.77 -34.13
C LYS A 42 4.69 10.62 -32.59
N ARG A 43 3.54 10.57 -31.89
CA ARG A 43 3.46 10.20 -30.46
C ARG A 43 4.25 8.90 -30.28
N ARG A 44 5.28 8.92 -29.43
CA ARG A 44 5.86 7.69 -28.90
C ARG A 44 4.73 6.98 -28.17
N ASP A 45 4.28 5.84 -28.70
CA ASP A 45 3.37 4.95 -27.98
C ASP A 45 4.06 4.57 -26.67
N THR A 46 3.63 5.19 -25.58
CA THR A 46 3.83 4.59 -24.27
C THR A 46 3.00 3.32 -24.30
N ASP A 47 3.63 2.15 -24.27
CA ASP A 47 2.90 0.89 -24.13
C ASP A 47 2.10 0.97 -22.82
N GLU A 48 0.78 1.10 -22.92
CA GLU A 48 -0.11 1.19 -21.77
C GLU A 48 -0.64 -0.19 -21.43
N PHE A 49 -0.39 -0.63 -20.20
CA PHE A 49 -0.92 -1.86 -19.65
C PHE A 49 -2.08 -1.57 -18.70
N TRP A 50 -3.18 -2.28 -18.87
CA TRP A 50 -4.31 -2.21 -17.95
C TRP A 50 -4.29 -3.40 -17.00
N ALA A 51 -4.07 -3.12 -15.72
CA ALA A 51 -4.09 -4.12 -14.67
C ALA A 51 -5.51 -4.44 -14.18
N LEU A 52 -6.44 -3.48 -14.30
CA LEU A 52 -7.87 -3.63 -13.98
C LEU A 52 -8.67 -2.86 -15.02
N ARG A 53 -9.82 -3.40 -15.43
CA ARG A 53 -10.80 -2.72 -16.30
C ARG A 53 -12.20 -3.11 -15.87
N ASP A 54 -13.09 -2.11 -15.85
CA ASP A 54 -14.54 -2.29 -15.69
C ASP A 54 -14.92 -3.18 -14.49
N ILE A 55 -14.31 -2.91 -13.33
CA ILE A 55 -14.59 -3.65 -12.09
C ILE A 55 -15.68 -2.94 -11.27
N ASP A 56 -16.78 -3.64 -11.04
CA ASP A 56 -17.93 -3.19 -10.24
C ASP A 56 -18.27 -4.23 -9.17
N PHE A 57 -18.30 -3.82 -7.90
CA PHE A 57 -18.78 -4.67 -6.80
C PHE A 57 -19.13 -3.84 -5.55
N SER A 58 -19.87 -4.46 -4.63
CA SER A 58 -20.16 -3.90 -3.32
C SER A 58 -19.99 -4.94 -2.24
N VAL A 59 -19.51 -4.54 -1.07
CA VAL A 59 -19.36 -5.40 0.11
C VAL A 59 -20.18 -4.85 1.26
N GLN A 60 -20.96 -5.71 1.91
CA GLN A 60 -21.74 -5.38 3.10
C GLN A 60 -20.93 -5.58 4.38
N GLN A 61 -21.30 -4.86 5.45
CA GLN A 61 -20.73 -5.10 6.77
C GLN A 61 -20.92 -6.56 7.20
N GLY A 62 -19.83 -7.19 7.66
CA GLY A 62 -19.82 -8.60 8.07
C GLY A 62 -19.65 -9.60 6.93
N GLU A 63 -19.58 -9.13 5.69
CA GLU A 63 -19.33 -9.98 4.51
C GLU A 63 -17.82 -10.23 4.32
N VAL A 64 -17.49 -11.44 3.88
CA VAL A 64 -16.12 -11.81 3.48
C VAL A 64 -16.08 -11.92 1.96
N LEU A 65 -15.28 -11.06 1.32
CA LEU A 65 -15.05 -11.09 -0.12
C LEU A 65 -13.72 -11.77 -0.44
N GLY A 66 -13.77 -12.91 -1.14
CA GLY A 66 -12.59 -13.58 -1.68
C GLY A 66 -12.25 -13.09 -3.09
N ILE A 67 -11.02 -12.62 -3.32
CA ILE A 67 -10.52 -12.23 -4.65
C ILE A 67 -9.59 -13.33 -5.15
N ILE A 68 -10.02 -14.08 -6.16
CA ILE A 68 -9.26 -15.19 -6.74
C ILE A 68 -8.97 -14.96 -8.22
N GLY A 69 -7.84 -15.49 -8.70
CA GLY A 69 -7.43 -15.36 -10.10
C GLY A 69 -5.95 -15.68 -10.28
N PRO A 70 -5.51 -15.92 -11.53
CA PRO A 70 -4.13 -16.25 -11.83
C PRO A 70 -3.16 -15.11 -11.50
N ASN A 71 -1.86 -15.40 -11.49
CA ASN A 71 -0.84 -14.37 -11.36
C ASN A 71 -0.97 -13.34 -12.49
N GLY A 72 -0.87 -12.06 -12.15
CA GLY A 72 -1.05 -10.97 -13.10
C GLY A 72 -2.51 -10.58 -13.37
N SER A 73 -3.51 -11.20 -12.73
CA SER A 73 -4.93 -10.83 -12.92
C SER A 73 -5.34 -9.49 -12.28
N GLY A 74 -4.43 -8.82 -11.57
CA GLY A 74 -4.67 -7.51 -10.95
C GLY A 74 -5.13 -7.56 -9.49
N LYS A 75 -5.13 -8.72 -8.81
CA LYS A 75 -5.54 -8.86 -7.38
C LYS A 75 -4.85 -7.84 -6.47
N SER A 76 -3.52 -7.83 -6.46
CA SER A 76 -2.73 -6.90 -5.65
C SER A 76 -2.95 -5.44 -6.06
N THR A 77 -3.27 -5.18 -7.34
CA THR A 77 -3.62 -3.84 -7.81
C THR A 77 -4.97 -3.39 -7.25
N LEU A 78 -5.96 -4.28 -7.21
CA LEU A 78 -7.27 -4.00 -6.62
C LEU A 78 -7.12 -3.77 -5.11
N LEU A 79 -6.39 -4.63 -4.41
CA LEU A 79 -6.11 -4.47 -2.98
C LEU A 79 -5.41 -3.14 -2.68
N LYS A 80 -4.44 -2.70 -3.51
CA LYS A 80 -3.80 -1.37 -3.39
C LYS A 80 -4.77 -0.19 -3.58
N ILE A 81 -5.79 -0.34 -4.41
CA ILE A 81 -6.83 0.68 -4.59
C ILE A 81 -7.74 0.71 -3.36
N LEU A 82 -8.15 -0.46 -2.86
CA LEU A 82 -9.00 -0.58 -1.67
C LEU A 82 -8.29 -0.09 -0.40
N SER A 83 -6.99 -0.31 -0.28
CA SER A 83 -6.16 0.22 0.81
C SER A 83 -5.76 1.69 0.64
N ARG A 84 -6.21 2.34 -0.45
CA ARG A 84 -5.91 3.75 -0.80
C ARG A 84 -4.42 4.05 -1.02
N ILE A 85 -3.59 3.02 -1.25
CA ILE A 85 -2.17 3.18 -1.62
C ILE A 85 -2.05 3.82 -3.01
N THR A 86 -2.97 3.49 -3.92
CA THR A 86 -2.91 3.99 -5.30
C THR A 86 -4.32 4.35 -5.77
N PRO A 87 -4.55 5.54 -6.33
CA PRO A 87 -5.86 5.89 -6.88
C PRO A 87 -6.15 5.08 -8.15
N PRO A 88 -7.43 4.79 -8.45
CA PRO A 88 -7.81 4.23 -9.73
C PRO A 88 -7.53 5.24 -10.86
N THR A 89 -7.35 4.73 -12.08
CA THR A 89 -7.26 5.58 -13.28
C THR A 89 -8.64 6.03 -13.73
N THR A 90 -9.65 5.17 -13.57
CA THR A 90 -11.06 5.44 -13.88
C THR A 90 -11.96 4.86 -12.79
N GLY A 91 -13.15 5.44 -12.63
CA GLY A 91 -14.12 5.01 -11.63
C GLY A 91 -13.86 5.59 -10.24
N GLU A 92 -14.61 5.09 -9.27
CA GLU A 92 -14.52 5.52 -7.87
C GLU A 92 -14.73 4.35 -6.89
N VAL A 93 -14.00 4.39 -5.77
CA VAL A 93 -14.26 3.50 -4.62
C VAL A 93 -14.70 4.35 -3.45
N LYS A 94 -15.90 4.06 -2.92
CA LYS A 94 -16.41 4.62 -1.67
C LYS A 94 -16.23 3.60 -0.57
N ILE A 95 -15.57 4.00 0.51
CA ILE A 95 -15.31 3.14 1.67
C ILE A 95 -15.77 3.85 2.93
N ARG A 96 -16.58 3.16 3.74
CA ARG A 96 -17.10 3.65 5.03
C ARG A 96 -16.45 2.87 6.17
N GLY A 97 -15.53 3.55 6.88
CA GLY A 97 -14.77 2.97 8.00
C GLY A 97 -13.26 3.07 7.78
N ARG A 98 -12.49 2.67 8.80
CA ARG A 98 -11.04 2.52 8.80
C ARG A 98 -10.65 1.22 8.09
N VAL A 99 -9.79 1.33 7.08
CA VAL A 99 -9.23 0.17 6.38
C VAL A 99 -7.90 -0.19 7.04
N GLY A 100 -7.83 -1.41 7.58
CA GLY A 100 -6.58 -2.05 7.99
C GLY A 100 -6.12 -3.00 6.89
N SER A 101 -4.80 -3.09 6.69
CA SER A 101 -4.22 -3.88 5.61
C SER A 101 -3.02 -4.66 6.13
N LEU A 102 -3.12 -6.00 6.08
CA LEU A 102 -1.98 -6.89 6.36
C LEU A 102 -1.06 -7.07 5.14
N LEU A 103 -1.34 -6.38 4.03
CA LEU A 103 -0.52 -6.42 2.81
C LEU A 103 0.91 -5.92 3.05
N GLU A 104 1.11 -5.12 4.11
CA GLU A 104 2.36 -4.41 4.36
C GLU A 104 2.87 -4.52 5.80
N VAL A 105 2.63 -5.67 6.46
CA VAL A 105 3.10 -5.89 7.84
C VAL A 105 4.62 -5.67 7.92
N GLY A 106 5.02 -4.58 8.58
CA GLY A 106 6.41 -4.18 8.78
C GLY A 106 6.96 -3.22 7.74
N THR A 107 6.18 -2.76 6.76
CA THR A 107 6.57 -1.58 5.98
C THR A 107 6.40 -0.33 6.84
N GLY A 108 7.35 0.61 6.73
CA GLY A 108 7.30 1.85 7.52
C GLY A 108 7.93 1.77 8.91
N PHE A 109 8.56 0.65 9.31
CA PHE A 109 9.53 0.74 10.41
C PHE A 109 10.70 1.64 10.01
N HIS A 110 11.07 2.52 10.92
CA HIS A 110 12.22 3.40 10.77
C HIS A 110 13.44 2.75 11.46
N PRO A 111 14.51 2.40 10.72
CA PRO A 111 15.64 1.63 11.24
C PRO A 111 16.34 2.25 12.46
N GLU A 112 16.40 3.58 12.50
CA GLU A 112 17.04 4.33 13.59
C GLU A 112 16.16 4.50 14.84
N LEU A 113 14.86 4.24 14.73
CA LEU A 113 13.94 4.35 15.86
C LEU A 113 13.92 3.04 16.66
N THR A 114 13.66 3.17 17.95
CA THR A 114 13.46 2.04 18.87
C THR A 114 12.20 1.24 18.52
N GLY A 115 12.06 0.03 19.05
CA GLY A 115 10.82 -0.75 18.94
C GLY A 115 9.61 0.04 19.44
N ARG A 116 9.74 0.76 20.56
CA ARG A 116 8.67 1.58 21.14
C ARG A 116 8.20 2.69 20.21
N GLU A 117 9.14 3.44 19.64
CA GLU A 117 8.84 4.52 18.71
C GLU A 117 8.24 3.97 17.41
N ASN A 118 8.72 2.81 16.96
CA ASN A 118 8.15 2.11 15.81
C ASN A 118 6.73 1.62 16.05
N ILE A 119 6.37 1.18 17.27
CA ILE A 119 4.98 0.87 17.64
C ILE A 119 4.08 2.11 17.45
N PHE A 120 4.54 3.29 17.88
CA PHE A 120 3.79 4.53 17.67
C PHE A 120 3.70 4.92 16.19
N LEU A 121 4.82 4.86 15.46
CA LEU A 121 4.87 5.22 14.04
C LEU A 121 3.99 4.29 13.20
N ASN A 122 4.17 2.97 13.32
CA ASN A 122 3.40 2.00 12.55
C ASN A 122 1.94 1.95 12.98
N GLY A 123 1.67 2.01 14.29
CA GLY A 123 0.29 2.10 14.77
C GLY A 123 -0.45 3.29 14.15
N ALA A 124 0.20 4.45 14.06
CA ALA A 124 -0.39 5.64 13.44
C ALA A 124 -0.59 5.49 11.92
N ILE A 125 0.40 4.92 11.20
CA ILE A 125 0.29 4.61 9.76
C ILE A 125 -0.90 3.67 9.50
N LEU A 126 -1.10 2.71 10.39
CA LEU A 126 -2.18 1.73 10.34
C LEU A 126 -3.52 2.25 10.88
N GLY A 127 -3.61 3.55 11.22
CA GLY A 127 -4.86 4.21 11.59
C GLY A 127 -5.26 4.11 13.06
N MET A 128 -4.33 3.70 13.95
CA MET A 128 -4.53 3.76 15.39
C MET A 128 -4.31 5.18 15.91
N GLY A 129 -5.17 5.62 16.83
CA GLY A 129 -4.95 6.90 17.54
C GLY A 129 -3.84 6.77 18.60
N LYS A 130 -3.15 7.86 18.93
CA LYS A 130 -2.10 7.84 19.98
C LYS A 130 -2.56 7.21 21.30
N LYS A 131 -3.79 7.53 21.75
CA LYS A 131 -4.39 6.98 22.97
C LYS A 131 -4.63 5.46 22.87
N GLU A 132 -5.05 4.99 21.69
CA GLU A 132 -5.28 3.58 21.39
C GLU A 132 -3.94 2.82 21.46
N ILE A 133 -2.89 3.35 20.83
CA ILE A 133 -1.54 2.77 20.86
C ILE A 133 -1.02 2.71 22.29
N THR A 134 -1.13 3.79 23.07
CA THR A 134 -0.66 3.81 24.46
C THR A 134 -1.37 2.75 25.31
N ARG A 135 -2.68 2.56 25.11
CA ARG A 135 -3.45 1.55 25.85
C ARG A 135 -3.04 0.12 25.47
N LYS A 136 -2.72 -0.14 24.20
CA LYS A 136 -2.35 -1.47 23.69
C LYS A 136 -0.85 -1.77 23.74
N MET A 137 -0.01 -0.82 24.18
CA MET A 137 1.45 -0.93 24.16
C MET A 137 1.93 -2.20 24.85
N ASP A 138 1.49 -2.45 26.07
CA ASP A 138 1.97 -3.60 26.86
C ASP A 138 1.54 -4.93 26.22
N GLU A 139 0.34 -5.00 25.66
CA GLU A 139 -0.17 -6.17 24.94
C GLU A 139 0.62 -6.44 23.65
N ILE A 140 0.91 -5.40 22.85
CA ILE A 140 1.73 -5.49 21.64
C ILE A 140 3.12 -6.00 21.98
N VAL A 141 3.75 -5.43 23.02
CA VAL A 141 5.10 -5.80 23.44
C VAL A 141 5.11 -7.25 23.92
N ALA A 142 4.17 -7.64 24.79
CA ALA A 142 4.03 -9.01 25.30
C ALA A 142 3.84 -10.03 24.16
N PHE A 143 2.98 -9.70 23.19
CA PHE A 143 2.70 -10.57 22.05
C PHE A 143 3.90 -10.73 21.11
N SER A 144 4.69 -9.68 20.94
CA SER A 144 5.89 -9.70 20.09
C SER A 144 7.08 -10.45 20.71
N GLY A 145 7.13 -10.55 22.05
CA GLY A 145 8.25 -11.14 22.79
C GLY A 145 9.57 -10.37 22.63
N ILE A 146 9.49 -9.03 22.56
CA ILE A 146 10.65 -8.14 22.40
C ILE A 146 10.86 -7.19 23.60
N GLU A 147 10.29 -7.50 24.76
CA GLU A 147 10.31 -6.68 25.99
C GLU A 147 11.71 -6.16 26.30
N LYS A 148 12.72 -7.04 26.26
CA LYS A 148 14.12 -6.72 26.57
C LYS A 148 14.79 -5.81 25.54
N PHE A 149 14.25 -5.73 24.33
CA PHE A 149 14.80 -5.00 23.18
C PHE A 149 13.93 -3.81 22.78
N LEU A 150 12.88 -3.51 23.54
CA LEU A 150 11.88 -2.50 23.20
C LEU A 150 12.49 -1.11 22.93
N ASP A 151 13.48 -0.73 23.72
CA ASP A 151 14.18 0.55 23.61
C ASP A 151 15.50 0.43 22.79
N THR A 152 15.67 -0.66 22.03
CA THR A 152 16.77 -0.84 21.08
C THR A 152 16.32 -0.46 19.66
N PRO A 153 17.12 0.28 18.86
CA PRO A 153 16.80 0.58 17.48
C PRO A 153 16.53 -0.67 16.64
N VAL A 154 15.48 -0.64 15.82
CA VAL A 154 15.02 -1.84 15.07
C VAL A 154 16.03 -2.32 14.03
N LYS A 155 16.99 -1.50 13.60
CA LYS A 155 18.11 -1.97 12.75
C LYS A 155 18.98 -3.06 13.40
N TYR A 156 18.94 -3.18 14.73
CA TYR A 156 19.65 -4.23 15.47
C TYR A 156 18.78 -5.47 15.74
N TYR A 157 17.53 -5.46 15.29
CA TYR A 157 16.65 -6.60 15.47
C TYR A 157 17.04 -7.72 14.51
N SER A 158 16.91 -8.97 14.97
CA SER A 158 16.86 -10.09 14.04
C SER A 158 15.63 -9.97 13.13
N SER A 159 15.68 -10.63 11.96
CA SER A 159 14.53 -10.71 11.05
C SER A 159 13.28 -11.25 11.75
N GLY A 160 13.43 -12.24 12.65
CA GLY A 160 12.33 -12.78 13.44
C GLY A 160 11.73 -11.76 14.42
N MET A 161 12.54 -10.96 15.10
CA MET A 161 12.04 -9.90 15.99
C MET A 161 11.29 -8.82 15.21
N TYR A 162 11.82 -8.44 14.04
CA TYR A 162 11.18 -7.48 13.14
C TYR A 162 9.78 -7.95 12.74
N VAL A 163 9.66 -9.18 12.22
CA VAL A 163 8.39 -9.76 11.78
C VAL A 163 7.42 -9.91 12.95
N ARG A 164 7.89 -10.38 14.12
CA ARG A 164 7.02 -10.52 15.30
C ARG A 164 6.49 -9.18 15.79
N LEU A 165 7.31 -8.14 15.83
CA LEU A 165 6.83 -6.80 16.23
C LEU A 165 5.82 -6.25 15.22
N ALA A 166 6.12 -6.37 13.93
CA ALA A 166 5.22 -5.93 12.87
C ALA A 166 3.85 -6.62 12.96
N PHE A 167 3.87 -7.95 13.11
CA PHE A 167 2.65 -8.74 13.26
C PHE A 167 1.92 -8.43 14.57
N ALA A 168 2.64 -8.22 15.68
CA ALA A 168 2.03 -7.84 16.95
C ALA A 168 1.25 -6.52 16.84
N ILE A 169 1.84 -5.49 16.22
CA ILE A 169 1.15 -4.22 15.98
C ILE A 169 -0.10 -4.47 15.12
N ALA A 170 0.05 -5.24 14.05
CA ALA A 170 -1.04 -5.50 13.11
C ALA A 170 -2.20 -6.29 13.75
N ALA A 171 -1.92 -7.28 14.58
CA ALA A 171 -2.92 -8.09 15.29
C ALA A 171 -3.70 -7.29 16.34
N HIS A 172 -3.14 -6.18 16.83
CA HIS A 172 -3.79 -5.29 17.79
C HIS A 172 -4.49 -4.09 17.13
N MET A 173 -4.60 -4.06 15.80
CA MET A 173 -5.46 -3.10 15.11
C MET A 173 -6.94 -3.44 15.31
N ASP A 174 -7.80 -2.43 15.45
CA ASP A 174 -9.26 -2.58 15.40
C ASP A 174 -9.83 -1.91 14.12
N PRO A 175 -9.58 -2.46 12.91
CA PRO A 175 -10.09 -1.87 11.68
C PRO A 175 -11.58 -2.21 11.48
N ASP A 176 -12.29 -1.33 10.77
CA ASP A 176 -13.67 -1.61 10.34
C ASP A 176 -13.68 -2.57 9.14
N ILE A 177 -12.62 -2.53 8.32
CA ILE A 177 -12.43 -3.34 7.11
C ILE A 177 -11.00 -3.86 7.12
N LEU A 178 -10.82 -5.19 7.09
CA LEU A 178 -9.50 -5.82 7.06
C LEU A 178 -9.21 -6.41 5.67
N LEU A 179 -8.09 -5.99 5.08
CA LEU A 179 -7.56 -6.54 3.83
C LEU A 179 -6.38 -7.48 4.12
N VAL A 180 -6.38 -8.66 3.49
CA VAL A 180 -5.35 -9.70 3.67
C VAL A 180 -4.82 -10.11 2.28
N ASP A 181 -3.50 -10.14 2.11
CA ASP A 181 -2.84 -10.73 0.93
C ASP A 181 -2.32 -12.14 1.29
N GLU A 182 -1.82 -12.88 0.30
CA GLU A 182 -1.24 -14.23 0.33
C GLU A 182 -0.07 -14.48 1.35
N VAL A 183 0.07 -13.67 2.41
CA VAL A 183 1.13 -13.70 3.44
C VAL A 183 0.64 -14.28 4.78
N LEU A 184 -0.27 -15.26 4.74
CA LEU A 184 -0.55 -16.13 5.90
C LEU A 184 0.02 -17.52 5.67
#